data_AF-A0A817I066-F1
#
_entry.id   AF-A0A817I066-F1
#
_cell.length_a   1.000
_cell.length_b   1.000
_cell.length_c   1.000
_cell.angle_alpha   90.00
_cell.angle_beta   90.00
_cell.angle_gamma   90.00
#
_symmetry.space_group_name_H-M   'P 1'
#
loop_
_entity.id
_entity.type
_entity.pdbx_description
1 polymer ?
#
loop_
_entity_poly.entity_id
_entity_poly.type
_entity_poly.pdbx_seq_one_letter_code
_entity_poly.pdbx_strand_id
1 'polypeptide(L)'
;MCDNSIPIIFVVNNDLKEWPLDSNVVVDLNEKQLPTFIDEVQVTKFFNNSSDEPFVRFKLTHIVQSGEWVLGISWYHPLGDAASCLHFSNTLSRFYQQMEPTKPLPIFERRLWREDEADESVLPMMKHLRDAKPAEEVLKTFLDHQLNYDQVNLHFSGDQLATLRKLAGGDSVTIQDALTAYIILTLNTYCYNNNDERRILRTNTVINFRGVSDSIASQGQVANAVFSMLSNNFDDPYSLSNIAKTIRQSIIQLRDSKFLEAALATLDGLMRKCIKNNKLPDLQLVPNEFVVNSNFRHDWASLVDFGYTDKCRLYTAWTGASYLRVFRLNPEKDGNKWLPRDRDGAEVAFRVEKDLKEKFINACKRDINENFKNVKQ
;
A
#
# COMPACT_ATOMS: atom_id res chain seq x y z
N MET A 1 9.90 -4.82 27.70
CA MET A 1 8.81 -3.86 27.43
C MET A 1 9.36 -2.47 27.68
N CYS A 2 9.01 -1.50 26.84
CA CYS A 2 9.43 -0.11 27.02
C CYS A 2 8.35 0.56 27.86
N ASP A 3 8.71 1.06 29.05
CA ASP A 3 7.76 1.74 29.96
C ASP A 3 7.50 3.20 29.55
N ASN A 4 8.08 3.64 28.43
CA ASN A 4 7.89 4.99 27.93
C ASN A 4 6.49 5.13 27.32
N SER A 5 5.79 6.19 27.70
CA SER A 5 4.54 6.60 27.07
C SER A 5 4.76 6.90 25.59
N ILE A 6 3.75 6.60 24.75
CA ILE A 6 3.75 7.03 23.34
C ILE A 6 3.70 8.57 23.32
N PRO A 7 4.65 9.25 22.64
CA PRO A 7 4.63 10.71 22.55
C PRO A 7 3.40 11.21 21.78
N ILE A 8 2.71 12.18 22.39
CA ILE A 8 1.54 12.86 21.81
C ILE A 8 1.80 14.37 21.83
N ILE A 9 1.67 15.01 20.67
CA ILE A 9 1.79 16.46 20.52
C ILE A 9 0.42 17.04 20.17
N PHE A 10 0.05 18.15 20.80
CA PHE A 10 -1.19 18.87 20.54
C PHE A 10 -0.88 20.24 19.93
N VAL A 11 -1.55 20.58 18.82
CA VAL A 11 -1.35 21.83 18.10
C VAL A 11 -2.69 22.51 17.85
N VAL A 12 -2.75 23.80 18.12
CA VAL A 12 -3.87 24.68 17.72
C VAL A 12 -3.40 25.48 16.50
N ASN A 13 -4.05 25.26 15.35
CA ASN A 13 -3.74 25.94 14.12
C ASN A 13 -4.79 27.04 13.86
N ASN A 14 -4.37 28.29 13.97
CA ASN A 14 -5.21 29.47 13.71
C ASN A 14 -5.03 30.02 12.28
N ASP A 15 -4.00 29.57 11.57
CA ASP A 15 -3.60 30.13 10.27
C ASP A 15 -4.42 29.50 9.13
N LEU A 16 -4.71 28.21 9.24
CA LEU A 16 -5.53 27.48 8.27
C LEU A 16 -7.01 27.79 8.45
N LYS A 17 -7.67 28.08 7.33
CA LYS A 17 -9.12 28.26 7.27
C LYS A 17 -9.87 26.94 7.36
N GLU A 18 -9.35 25.94 6.66
CA GLU A 18 -9.90 24.59 6.57
C GLU A 18 -8.78 23.60 6.18
N TRP A 19 -9.10 22.31 6.17
CA TRP A 19 -8.19 21.28 5.69
C TRP A 19 -7.71 21.55 4.26
N PRO A 20 -6.38 21.63 4.01
CA PRO A 20 -5.85 22.14 2.75
C PRO A 20 -5.75 21.12 1.62
N LEU A 21 -6.02 19.83 1.88
CA LEU A 21 -5.88 18.77 0.87
C LEU A 21 -7.21 18.45 0.21
N ASP A 22 -7.14 18.03 -1.04
CA ASP A 22 -8.26 17.48 -1.79
C ASP A 22 -8.70 16.10 -1.25
N SER A 23 -9.50 15.38 -2.02
CA SER A 23 -9.98 14.04 -1.63
C SER A 23 -8.94 12.94 -1.84
N ASN A 24 -7.77 13.22 -2.44
CA ASN A 24 -6.77 12.20 -2.72
C ASN A 24 -6.18 11.61 -1.43
N VAL A 25 -6.27 10.30 -1.30
CA VAL A 25 -5.71 9.52 -0.19
C VAL A 25 -4.18 9.57 -0.21
N VAL A 26 -3.55 9.46 -1.38
CA VAL A 26 -2.08 9.50 -1.50
C VAL A 26 -1.62 10.88 -1.93
N VAL A 27 -0.94 11.57 -1.02
CA VAL A 27 -0.41 12.93 -1.21
C VAL A 27 1.03 12.86 -1.71
N ASP A 28 1.35 13.68 -2.71
CA ASP A 28 2.72 13.74 -3.24
C ASP A 28 3.67 14.37 -2.20
N LEU A 29 4.79 13.70 -1.95
CA LEU A 29 5.84 14.21 -1.04
C LEU A 29 6.40 15.57 -1.46
N ASN A 30 6.39 15.86 -2.77
CA ASN A 30 6.91 17.11 -3.30
C ASN A 30 6.09 18.33 -2.86
N GLU A 31 4.82 18.14 -2.51
CA GLU A 31 3.94 19.22 -2.08
C GLU A 31 4.18 19.64 -0.63
N LYS A 32 4.86 18.81 0.17
CA LYS A 32 5.24 19.08 1.57
C LYS A 32 4.09 19.53 2.48
N GLN A 33 2.86 19.12 2.18
CA GLN A 33 1.68 19.53 2.96
C GLN A 33 1.47 18.68 4.23
N LEU A 34 1.66 17.36 4.15
CA LEU A 34 1.49 16.43 5.28
C LEU A 34 2.48 16.62 6.44
N PRO A 35 3.78 16.95 6.23
CA PRO A 35 4.74 17.12 7.33
C PRO A 35 4.33 18.12 8.41
N THR A 36 3.47 19.11 8.09
CA THR A 36 2.94 20.05 9.10
C THR A 36 2.08 19.33 10.16
N PHE A 37 1.41 18.24 9.78
CA PHE A 37 0.44 17.53 10.60
C PHE A 37 0.97 16.21 11.19
N ILE A 38 2.21 15.83 10.89
CA ILE A 38 2.81 14.57 11.35
C ILE A 38 4.20 14.87 11.91
N ASP A 39 4.48 14.39 13.12
CA ASP A 39 5.84 14.40 13.66
C ASP A 39 6.49 13.04 13.38
N GLU A 40 7.43 13.03 12.44
CA GLU A 40 8.02 11.80 11.91
C GLU A 40 8.89 11.07 12.94
N VAL A 41 8.68 9.75 13.04
CA VAL A 41 9.63 8.84 13.67
C VAL A 41 10.94 8.88 12.89
N GLN A 42 12.03 9.26 13.57
CA GLN A 42 13.34 9.46 12.95
C GLN A 42 14.05 8.13 12.71
N VAL A 43 13.74 7.46 11.59
CA VAL A 43 14.27 6.12 11.27
C VAL A 43 15.80 6.05 11.29
N THR A 44 16.48 7.13 10.91
CA THR A 44 17.95 7.23 10.94
C THR A 44 18.54 7.05 12.33
N LYS A 45 17.81 7.44 13.39
CA LYS A 45 18.25 7.22 14.77
C LYS A 45 18.32 5.74 15.14
N PHE A 46 17.41 4.91 14.61
CA PHE A 46 17.47 3.46 14.84
C PHE A 46 18.69 2.82 14.19
N PHE A 47 19.05 3.27 12.99
CA PHE A 47 20.29 2.81 12.32
C PHE A 47 21.56 3.24 13.07
N ASN A 48 21.50 4.35 13.80
CA ASN A 48 22.58 4.82 14.66
C ASN A 48 22.54 4.24 16.08
N ASN A 49 21.75 3.19 16.31
CA ASN A 49 21.55 2.54 17.62
C ASN A 49 21.07 3.47 18.74
N SER A 50 20.37 4.56 18.39
CA SER A 50 19.73 5.42 19.38
C SER A 50 18.50 4.71 19.94
N SER A 51 18.44 4.58 21.27
CA SER A 51 17.33 3.92 21.98
C SER A 51 16.25 4.89 22.46
N ASP A 52 16.42 6.19 22.21
CA ASP A 52 15.50 7.26 22.63
C ASP A 52 14.34 7.50 21.64
N GLU A 53 14.46 7.05 20.40
CA GLU A 53 13.46 7.33 19.38
C GLU A 53 12.21 6.43 19.56
N PRO A 54 11.00 7.01 19.69
CA PRO A 54 9.77 6.23 19.80
C PRO A 54 9.44 5.51 18.49
N PHE A 55 8.84 4.32 18.58
CA PHE A 55 8.37 3.58 17.40
C PHE A 55 7.06 4.12 16.82
N VAL A 56 6.31 4.90 17.59
CA VAL A 56 5.04 5.53 17.18
C VAL A 56 4.99 6.94 17.76
N ARG A 57 4.51 7.90 16.98
CA ARG A 57 4.22 9.27 17.42
C ARG A 57 2.81 9.67 17.00
N PHE A 58 2.14 10.42 17.85
CA PHE A 58 0.86 11.04 17.53
C PHE A 58 0.97 12.56 17.54
N LYS A 59 0.30 13.20 16.59
CA LYS A 59 0.10 14.65 16.57
C LYS A 59 -1.37 14.96 16.34
N LEU A 60 -2.00 15.64 17.29
CA LEU A 60 -3.38 16.08 17.18
C LEU A 60 -3.40 17.57 16.87
N THR A 61 -3.94 17.93 15.70
CA THR A 61 -4.06 19.34 15.26
C THR A 61 -5.52 19.75 15.19
N HIS A 62 -5.86 20.87 15.82
CA HIS A 62 -7.17 21.51 15.71
C HIS A 62 -7.07 22.71 14.76
N ILE A 63 -7.82 22.69 13.65
CA ILE A 63 -7.93 23.83 12.72
C ILE A 63 -9.08 24.70 13.21
N VAL A 64 -8.76 25.81 13.88
CA VAL A 64 -9.74 26.59 14.65
C VAL A 64 -10.83 27.17 13.78
N GLN A 65 -10.49 27.63 12.57
CA GLN A 65 -11.44 28.33 11.70
C GLN A 65 -12.52 27.40 11.12
N SER A 66 -12.18 26.15 10.78
CA SER A 66 -13.15 25.16 10.30
C SER A 66 -13.72 24.26 11.40
N GLY A 67 -13.07 24.22 12.57
CA GLY A 67 -13.39 23.27 13.64
C GLY A 67 -12.98 21.83 13.33
N GLU A 68 -12.13 21.62 12.32
CA GLU A 68 -11.66 20.29 11.93
C GLU A 68 -10.52 19.80 12.83
N TRP A 69 -10.45 18.48 13.01
CA TRP A 69 -9.40 17.80 13.76
C TRP A 69 -8.61 16.86 12.85
N VAL A 70 -7.29 16.86 13.03
CA VAL A 70 -6.37 16.03 12.27
C VAL A 70 -5.55 15.18 13.25
N LEU A 71 -5.62 13.86 13.11
CA LEU A 71 -4.78 12.92 13.83
C LEU A 71 -3.64 12.45 12.92
N GLY A 72 -2.46 13.04 13.09
CA GLY A 72 -1.22 12.57 12.50
C GLY A 72 -0.69 11.36 13.25
N ILE A 73 -0.39 10.29 12.52
CA ILE A 73 0.21 9.06 13.04
C ILE A 73 1.52 8.83 12.28
N SER A 74 2.65 8.83 12.99
CA SER A 74 3.91 8.31 12.45
C SER A 74 4.19 6.95 13.04
N TRP A 75 4.38 5.95 12.19
CA TRP A 75 4.47 4.53 12.55
C TRP A 75 5.73 3.91 11.98
N TYR A 76 6.60 3.37 12.84
CA TYR A 76 7.80 2.66 12.42
C TYR A 76 7.42 1.31 11.81
N HIS A 77 7.58 1.16 10.49
CA HIS A 77 7.11 0.00 9.74
C HIS A 77 7.55 -1.37 10.32
N PRO A 78 8.76 -1.57 10.88
CA PRO A 78 9.12 -2.83 11.55
C PRO A 78 8.24 -3.23 12.75
N LEU A 79 7.50 -2.30 13.36
CA LEU A 79 6.51 -2.60 14.40
C LEU A 79 5.38 -3.49 13.86
N GLY A 80 4.92 -3.18 12.64
CA GLY A 80 3.91 -3.94 11.93
C GLY A 80 3.52 -3.28 10.61
N ASP A 81 2.82 -4.05 9.77
CA ASP A 81 2.31 -3.58 8.49
C ASP A 81 1.10 -2.63 8.65
N ALA A 82 0.57 -2.16 7.51
CA ALA A 82 -0.60 -1.28 7.47
C ALA A 82 -1.83 -1.87 8.20
N ALA A 83 -2.04 -3.19 8.15
CA ALA A 83 -3.13 -3.84 8.87
C ALA A 83 -2.93 -3.74 10.39
N SER A 84 -1.71 -3.92 10.89
CA SER A 84 -1.40 -3.74 12.32
C SER A 84 -1.65 -2.30 12.77
N CYS A 85 -1.19 -1.32 11.99
CA CYS A 85 -1.40 0.10 12.27
C CYS A 85 -2.90 0.46 12.26
N LEU A 86 -3.67 -0.08 11.30
CA LEU A 86 -5.12 0.10 11.24
C LEU A 86 -5.82 -0.49 12.46
N HIS A 87 -5.50 -1.73 12.85
CA HIS A 87 -6.15 -2.38 13.99
C HIS A 87 -5.86 -1.65 15.30
N PHE A 88 -4.64 -1.16 15.47
CA PHE A 88 -4.28 -0.29 16.58
C PHE A 88 -5.08 1.01 16.57
N SER A 89 -5.15 1.71 15.43
CA SER A 89 -5.87 2.98 15.28
C SER A 89 -7.39 2.83 15.46
N ASN A 90 -7.98 1.75 14.92
CA ASN A 90 -9.38 1.39 15.13
C ASN A 90 -9.65 1.11 16.62
N THR A 91 -8.77 0.36 17.30
CA THR A 91 -8.92 0.11 18.74
C THR A 91 -8.88 1.41 19.53
N LEU A 92 -7.99 2.35 19.19
CA LEU A 92 -7.95 3.68 19.78
C LEU A 92 -9.25 4.47 19.54
N SER A 93 -9.74 4.49 18.29
CA SER A 93 -11.02 5.11 17.92
C SER A 93 -12.20 4.54 18.72
N ARG A 94 -12.26 3.22 18.87
CA ARG A 94 -13.32 2.54 19.62
C ARG A 94 -13.24 2.83 21.12
N PHE A 95 -12.03 2.83 21.68
CA PHE A 95 -11.83 3.20 23.08
C PHE A 95 -12.31 4.63 23.35
N TYR A 96 -12.00 5.59 22.47
CA TYR A 96 -12.52 6.96 22.55
C TYR A 96 -14.05 7.01 22.57
N GLN A 97 -14.69 6.15 21.78
CA GLN A 97 -16.15 6.01 21.71
C GLN A 97 -16.74 5.13 22.83
N GLN A 98 -15.94 4.70 23.81
CA GLN A 98 -16.35 3.79 24.89
C GLN A 98 -16.91 2.45 24.38
N MET A 99 -16.35 1.94 23.29
CA MET A 99 -16.70 0.66 22.68
C MET A 99 -15.61 -0.39 22.92
N GLU A 100 -16.01 -1.65 23.04
CA GLU A 100 -15.09 -2.79 23.14
C GLU A 100 -14.20 -2.94 21.90
N PRO A 101 -12.92 -3.36 22.02
CA PRO A 101 -12.07 -3.66 20.86
C PRO A 101 -12.68 -4.70 19.92
N THR A 102 -12.38 -4.61 18.62
CA THR A 102 -12.79 -5.64 17.65
C THR A 102 -11.96 -6.90 17.81
N LYS A 103 -12.56 -8.06 17.54
CA LYS A 103 -11.84 -9.34 17.47
C LYS A 103 -11.24 -9.52 16.06
N PRO A 104 -10.13 -10.27 15.92
CA PRO A 104 -9.33 -10.87 16.99
C PRO A 104 -8.57 -9.82 17.81
N LEU A 105 -8.28 -10.14 19.08
CA LEU A 105 -7.42 -9.31 19.93
C LEU A 105 -5.96 -9.40 19.44
N PRO A 106 -5.11 -8.40 19.75
CA PRO A 106 -3.71 -8.41 19.37
C PRO A 106 -2.97 -9.62 19.96
N ILE A 107 -2.21 -10.30 19.11
CA ILE A 107 -1.32 -11.41 19.44
C ILE A 107 0.10 -10.95 19.11
N PHE A 108 0.99 -10.96 20.11
CA PHE A 108 2.36 -10.46 19.96
C PHE A 108 3.37 -11.56 19.67
N GLU A 109 2.97 -12.81 19.91
CA GLU A 109 3.75 -14.01 19.64
C GLU A 109 4.06 -14.11 18.14
N ARG A 110 5.32 -14.41 17.85
CA ARG A 110 5.82 -14.59 16.49
C ARG A 110 6.42 -15.97 16.37
N ARG A 111 6.10 -16.68 15.29
CA ARG A 111 6.80 -17.91 14.93
C ARG A 111 8.27 -17.56 14.67
N LEU A 112 9.15 -18.41 15.17
CA LEU A 112 10.56 -18.41 14.80
C LEU A 112 10.76 -19.43 13.67
N TRP A 113 11.41 -19.00 12.60
CA TRP A 113 11.71 -19.82 11.44
C TRP A 113 13.05 -20.53 11.63
N ARG A 114 13.14 -21.78 11.19
CA ARG A 114 14.38 -22.55 11.21
C ARG A 114 15.02 -22.59 9.83
N GLU A 115 16.35 -22.71 9.79
CA GLU A 115 17.09 -22.74 8.52
C GLU A 115 16.79 -23.99 7.68
N ASP A 116 16.46 -25.12 8.32
CA ASP A 116 16.09 -26.37 7.66
C ASP A 116 14.68 -26.37 7.05
N GLU A 117 13.90 -25.31 7.30
CA GLU A 117 12.57 -25.09 6.71
C GLU A 117 12.63 -24.29 5.40
N ALA A 118 13.81 -23.74 5.06
CA ALA A 118 13.99 -22.93 3.85
C ALA A 118 13.94 -23.78 2.57
N ASP A 119 13.36 -23.20 1.53
CA ASP A 119 13.38 -23.73 0.16
C ASP A 119 14.12 -22.75 -0.76
N GLU A 120 15.22 -23.20 -1.38
CA GLU A 120 15.98 -22.38 -2.31
C GLU A 120 15.24 -22.15 -3.64
N SER A 121 14.23 -22.97 -3.97
CA SER A 121 13.46 -22.86 -5.20
C SER A 121 12.71 -21.53 -5.32
N VAL A 122 12.41 -20.88 -4.19
CA VAL A 122 11.70 -19.58 -4.14
C VAL A 122 12.64 -18.36 -4.20
N LEU A 123 13.96 -18.56 -4.16
CA LEU A 123 14.95 -17.47 -4.22
C LEU A 123 14.79 -16.54 -5.44
N PRO A 124 14.43 -17.01 -6.65
CA PRO A 124 14.21 -16.13 -7.79
C PRO A 124 13.17 -15.05 -7.54
N MET A 125 12.17 -15.30 -6.68
CA MET A 125 11.10 -14.36 -6.34
C MET A 125 11.56 -13.29 -5.33
N MET A 126 12.68 -13.53 -4.63
CA MET A 126 13.22 -12.66 -3.57
C MET A 126 14.47 -11.89 -4.03
N LYS A 127 14.53 -11.55 -5.32
CA LYS A 127 15.67 -10.85 -5.93
C LYS A 127 16.12 -9.62 -5.12
N HIS A 128 15.17 -8.80 -4.70
CA HIS A 128 15.43 -7.58 -3.91
C HIS A 128 16.20 -7.84 -2.61
N LEU A 129 16.04 -9.01 -1.98
CA LEU A 129 16.77 -9.37 -0.75
C LEU A 129 18.08 -10.08 -1.04
N ARG A 130 18.09 -10.96 -2.05
CA ARG A 130 19.32 -11.63 -2.49
C ARG A 130 20.36 -10.61 -2.95
N ASP A 131 19.92 -9.60 -3.69
CA ASP A 131 20.76 -8.58 -4.31
C ASP A 131 20.85 -7.29 -3.46
N ALA A 132 20.53 -7.41 -2.15
CA ALA A 132 20.52 -6.32 -1.18
C ALA A 132 21.79 -5.43 -1.23
N LYS A 133 21.57 -4.14 -1.01
CA LYS A 133 22.55 -3.06 -1.20
C LYS A 133 22.83 -2.31 0.10
N PRO A 134 23.96 -1.60 0.22
CA PRO A 134 24.17 -0.64 1.31
C PRO A 134 23.04 0.40 1.37
N ALA A 135 22.72 0.88 2.58
CA ALA A 135 21.60 1.80 2.79
C ALA A 135 21.69 3.10 1.98
N GLU A 136 22.90 3.63 1.79
CA GLU A 136 23.16 4.84 1.00
C GLU A 136 22.78 4.67 -0.47
N GLU A 137 23.09 3.51 -1.08
CA GLU A 137 22.72 3.19 -2.46
C GLU A 137 21.19 3.09 -2.61
N VAL A 138 20.53 2.42 -1.66
CA VAL A 138 19.06 2.28 -1.65
C VAL A 138 18.38 3.65 -1.52
N LEU A 139 18.88 4.51 -0.63
CA LEU A 139 18.34 5.86 -0.44
C LEU A 139 18.55 6.72 -1.70
N LYS A 140 19.71 6.61 -2.36
CA LYS A 140 19.96 7.29 -3.62
C LYS A 140 18.96 6.87 -4.70
N THR A 141 18.77 5.57 -4.90
CA THR A 141 17.77 5.04 -5.86
C THR A 141 16.36 5.54 -5.53
N PHE A 142 15.99 5.55 -4.25
CA PHE A 142 14.71 6.08 -3.79
C PHE A 142 14.51 7.55 -4.19
N LEU A 143 15.51 8.40 -3.97
CA LEU A 143 15.46 9.82 -4.34
C LEU A 143 15.43 10.03 -5.86
N ASP A 144 16.21 9.26 -6.61
CA ASP A 144 16.27 9.34 -8.07
C ASP A 144 14.89 9.02 -8.71
N HIS A 145 14.14 8.06 -8.16
CA HIS A 145 12.77 7.77 -8.61
C HIS A 145 11.83 8.94 -8.36
N GLN A 146 11.98 9.68 -7.25
CA GLN A 146 11.11 10.83 -6.95
C GLN A 146 11.31 12.01 -7.92
N LEU A 147 12.51 12.13 -8.50
CA LEU A 147 12.85 13.23 -9.41
C LEU A 147 12.38 13.00 -10.85
N ASN A 148 12.37 11.75 -11.31
CA ASN A 148 12.18 11.39 -12.73
C ASN A 148 10.77 10.90 -13.08
N TYR A 149 9.91 10.71 -12.07
CA TYR A 149 8.57 10.18 -12.23
C TYR A 149 7.54 11.08 -11.58
N ASP A 150 6.40 11.28 -12.23
CA ASP A 150 5.29 12.04 -11.69
C ASP A 150 4.24 11.11 -11.08
N GLN A 151 3.65 11.54 -9.97
CA GLN A 151 2.53 10.83 -9.36
C GLN A 151 1.27 10.96 -10.23
N VAL A 152 0.56 9.85 -10.36
CA VAL A 152 -0.78 9.71 -10.94
C VAL A 152 -1.72 9.30 -9.82
N ASN A 153 -2.81 10.05 -9.65
CA ASN A 153 -3.95 9.67 -8.83
C ASN A 153 -5.16 9.51 -9.75
N LEU A 154 -5.90 8.40 -9.61
CA LEU A 154 -7.15 8.17 -10.33
C LEU A 154 -8.21 7.64 -9.36
N HIS A 155 -9.45 8.02 -9.60
CA HIS A 155 -10.62 7.50 -8.90
C HIS A 155 -11.46 6.62 -9.82
N PHE A 156 -11.89 5.49 -9.30
CA PHE A 156 -12.81 4.56 -9.95
C PHE A 156 -14.04 4.37 -9.07
N SER A 157 -15.23 4.52 -9.63
CA SER A 157 -16.47 4.21 -8.91
C SER A 157 -16.66 2.70 -8.74
N GLY A 158 -17.51 2.30 -7.79
CA GLY A 158 -17.90 0.90 -7.59
C GLY A 158 -18.45 0.25 -8.87
N ASP A 159 -19.26 0.99 -9.63
CA ASP A 159 -19.84 0.52 -10.90
C ASP A 159 -18.77 0.31 -11.99
N GLN A 160 -17.79 1.21 -12.07
CA GLN A 160 -16.66 1.08 -13.00
C GLN A 160 -15.82 -0.15 -12.64
N LEU A 161 -15.54 -0.35 -11.35
CA LEU A 161 -14.80 -1.51 -10.86
C LEU A 161 -15.56 -2.83 -11.08
N ALA A 162 -16.88 -2.84 -10.89
CA ALA A 162 -17.72 -3.99 -11.20
C ALA A 162 -17.70 -4.33 -12.69
N THR A 163 -17.72 -3.30 -13.56
CA THR A 163 -17.61 -3.46 -15.02
C THR A 163 -16.26 -4.06 -15.41
N LEU A 164 -15.16 -3.51 -14.89
CA LEU A 164 -13.81 -4.06 -15.12
C LEU A 164 -13.69 -5.51 -14.66
N ARG A 165 -14.21 -5.85 -13.48
CA ARG A 165 -14.22 -7.24 -12.97
C ARG A 165 -14.96 -8.17 -13.93
N LYS A 166 -16.12 -7.76 -14.44
CA LYS A 166 -16.90 -8.55 -15.40
C LYS A 166 -16.09 -8.83 -16.68
N LEU A 167 -15.44 -7.81 -17.23
CA LEU A 167 -14.61 -7.92 -18.44
C LEU A 167 -13.37 -8.80 -18.23
N ALA A 168 -12.75 -8.73 -17.04
CA ALA A 168 -11.55 -9.47 -16.70
C ALA A 168 -11.77 -10.99 -16.41
N GLY A 169 -13.02 -11.46 -16.39
CA GLY A 169 -13.35 -12.86 -16.11
C GLY A 169 -14.42 -13.09 -15.03
N GLY A 170 -15.04 -12.02 -14.53
CA GLY A 170 -16.16 -12.10 -13.59
C GLY A 170 -15.77 -12.77 -12.27
N ASP A 171 -16.37 -13.91 -11.98
CA ASP A 171 -16.19 -14.60 -10.69
C ASP A 171 -14.85 -15.30 -10.52
N SER A 172 -14.09 -15.51 -11.59
CA SER A 172 -12.74 -16.08 -11.48
C SER A 172 -11.70 -15.10 -10.93
N VAL A 173 -12.04 -13.81 -10.81
CA VAL A 173 -11.13 -12.73 -10.38
C VAL A 173 -11.82 -11.77 -9.40
N THR A 174 -11.04 -10.97 -8.66
CA THR A 174 -11.55 -9.89 -7.81
C THR A 174 -11.49 -8.55 -8.53
N ILE A 175 -12.18 -7.57 -7.95
CA ILE A 175 -12.02 -6.15 -8.29
C ILE A 175 -10.54 -5.73 -8.27
N GLN A 176 -9.77 -6.14 -7.26
CA GLN A 176 -8.34 -5.78 -7.17
C GLN A 176 -7.55 -6.34 -8.35
N ASP A 177 -7.74 -7.61 -8.71
CA ASP A 177 -7.03 -8.23 -9.84
C ASP A 177 -7.37 -7.50 -11.14
N ALA A 178 -8.66 -7.22 -11.36
CA ALA A 178 -9.14 -6.54 -12.57
C ALA A 178 -8.66 -5.09 -12.67
N LEU A 179 -8.67 -4.35 -11.55
CA LEU A 179 -8.16 -2.98 -11.49
C LEU A 179 -6.66 -2.94 -11.78
N THR A 180 -5.87 -3.79 -11.11
CA THR A 180 -4.43 -3.88 -11.37
C THR A 180 -4.16 -4.28 -12.83
N ALA A 181 -4.88 -5.26 -13.36
CA ALA A 181 -4.75 -5.68 -14.75
C ALA A 181 -5.07 -4.57 -15.74
N TYR A 182 -6.10 -3.76 -15.47
CA TYR A 182 -6.45 -2.61 -16.29
C TYR A 182 -5.33 -1.56 -16.32
N ILE A 183 -4.77 -1.19 -15.16
CA ILE A 183 -3.66 -0.23 -15.10
C ILE A 183 -2.46 -0.72 -15.93
N ILE A 184 -2.10 -2.00 -15.79
CA ILE A 184 -1.00 -2.62 -16.55
C ILE A 184 -1.31 -2.65 -18.05
N LEU A 185 -2.52 -3.07 -18.43
CA LEU A 185 -2.97 -3.12 -19.81
C LEU A 185 -2.90 -1.74 -20.47
N THR A 186 -3.38 -0.70 -19.79
CA THR A 186 -3.37 0.68 -20.29
C THR A 186 -1.92 1.18 -20.46
N LEU A 187 -1.02 0.91 -19.51
CA LEU A 187 0.40 1.25 -19.64
C LEU A 187 1.05 0.52 -20.82
N ASN A 188 0.85 -0.79 -20.96
CA ASN A 188 1.40 -1.58 -22.06
C ASN A 188 0.87 -1.11 -23.42
N THR A 189 -0.43 -0.86 -23.51
CA THR A 189 -1.11 -0.51 -24.77
C THR A 189 -0.80 0.90 -25.23
N TYR A 190 -0.78 1.86 -24.31
CA TYR A 190 -0.68 3.28 -24.67
C TYR A 190 0.70 3.84 -24.37
N CYS A 191 1.34 3.50 -23.26
CA CYS A 191 2.60 4.12 -22.85
C CYS A 191 3.83 3.37 -23.38
N TYR A 192 3.85 2.05 -23.25
CA TYR A 192 4.99 1.18 -23.61
C TYR A 192 4.77 0.43 -24.93
N ASN A 193 3.86 0.93 -25.78
CA ASN A 193 3.58 0.31 -27.07
C ASN A 193 4.85 0.23 -27.92
N ASN A 194 5.14 -0.94 -28.49
CA ASN A 194 6.36 -1.23 -29.26
C ASN A 194 7.69 -1.05 -28.50
N ASN A 195 7.67 -1.04 -27.16
CA ASN A 195 8.88 -1.01 -26.34
C ASN A 195 8.94 -2.26 -25.46
N ASP A 196 9.53 -3.33 -26.01
CA ASP A 196 9.61 -4.64 -25.35
C ASP A 196 10.42 -4.60 -24.06
N GLU A 197 11.43 -3.71 -23.98
CA GLU A 197 12.25 -3.55 -22.78
C GLU A 197 11.48 -2.93 -21.60
N ARG A 198 10.44 -2.13 -21.89
CA ARG A 198 9.62 -1.47 -20.86
C ARG A 198 8.29 -2.16 -20.59
N ARG A 199 7.84 -3.04 -21.49
CA ARG A 199 6.54 -3.72 -21.37
C ARG A 199 6.43 -4.45 -20.04
N ILE A 200 5.37 -4.22 -19.29
CA ILE A 200 5.12 -4.92 -18.04
C ILE A 200 4.69 -6.36 -18.37
N LEU A 201 5.42 -7.34 -17.84
CA LEU A 201 5.19 -8.76 -18.11
C LEU A 201 4.75 -9.53 -16.87
N ARG A 202 4.93 -8.98 -15.66
CA ARG A 202 4.57 -9.65 -14.40
C ARG A 202 4.32 -8.65 -13.30
N THR A 203 3.69 -9.11 -12.23
CA THR A 203 3.45 -8.33 -11.01
C THR A 203 4.25 -8.84 -9.84
N ASN A 204 4.63 -7.95 -8.94
CA ASN A 204 5.09 -8.29 -7.61
C ASN A 204 4.07 -7.76 -6.59
N THR A 205 3.21 -8.63 -6.08
CA THR A 205 2.06 -8.24 -5.26
C THR A 205 2.35 -8.47 -3.78
N VAL A 206 2.21 -7.43 -2.97
CA VAL A 206 2.28 -7.52 -1.50
C VAL A 206 0.96 -8.07 -0.97
N ILE A 207 1.02 -9.24 -0.33
CA ILE A 207 -0.16 -10.00 0.10
C ILE A 207 -0.11 -10.23 1.60
N ASN A 208 -1.17 -9.84 2.30
CA ASN A 208 -1.38 -10.17 3.70
C ASN A 208 -1.65 -11.68 3.86
N PHE A 209 -0.81 -12.38 4.61
CA PHE A 209 -0.91 -13.83 4.80
C PHE A 209 -1.47 -14.25 6.18
N ARG A 210 -1.93 -13.29 7.01
CA ARG A 210 -2.64 -13.63 8.24
C ARG A 210 -3.85 -14.52 7.94
N GLY A 211 -4.08 -15.50 8.80
CA GLY A 211 -5.19 -16.44 8.70
C GLY A 211 -5.06 -17.47 7.57
N VAL A 212 -3.92 -17.57 6.89
CA VAL A 212 -3.62 -18.73 6.02
C VAL A 212 -3.41 -19.98 6.88
N SER A 213 -2.65 -19.84 7.96
CA SER A 213 -2.50 -20.85 9.01
C SER A 213 -2.16 -20.16 10.32
N ASP A 214 -2.81 -20.54 11.42
CA ASP A 214 -2.49 -20.02 12.75
C ASP A 214 -1.08 -20.41 13.21
N SER A 215 -0.51 -21.50 12.68
CA SER A 215 0.89 -21.86 12.93
C SER A 215 1.89 -20.95 12.22
N ILE A 216 1.46 -20.17 11.22
CA ILE A 216 2.30 -19.22 10.48
C ILE A 216 2.07 -17.81 11.01
N ALA A 217 0.82 -17.34 10.91
CA ALA A 217 0.39 -16.03 11.35
C ALA A 217 -1.11 -16.04 11.62
N SER A 218 -1.48 -15.94 12.90
CA SER A 218 -2.86 -15.79 13.33
C SER A 218 -3.46 -14.47 12.84
N GLN A 219 -4.79 -14.42 12.77
CA GLN A 219 -5.49 -13.21 12.32
C GLN A 219 -5.21 -11.97 13.19
N GLY A 220 -4.93 -12.16 14.49
CA GLY A 220 -4.64 -11.08 15.45
C GLY A 220 -3.16 -10.68 15.53
N GLN A 221 -2.28 -11.26 14.72
CA GLN A 221 -0.83 -11.04 14.88
C GLN A 221 -0.41 -9.58 14.63
N VAL A 222 0.25 -8.98 15.62
CA VAL A 222 0.82 -7.63 15.58
C VAL A 222 2.28 -7.69 15.11
N ALA A 223 2.45 -7.73 13.80
CA ALA A 223 3.74 -7.81 13.13
C ALA A 223 3.60 -7.40 11.65
N ASN A 224 4.69 -7.46 10.91
CA ASN A 224 4.58 -7.53 9.46
C ASN A 224 4.20 -8.96 9.08
N ALA A 225 3.00 -9.15 8.53
CA ALA A 225 2.54 -10.42 7.99
C ALA A 225 2.07 -10.24 6.54
N VAL A 226 2.98 -9.67 5.76
CA VAL A 226 2.86 -9.47 4.31
C VAL A 226 4.01 -10.15 3.59
N PHE A 227 3.74 -10.69 2.40
CA PHE A 227 4.72 -11.31 1.54
C PHE A 227 4.59 -10.80 0.11
N SER A 228 5.72 -10.52 -0.53
CA SER A 228 5.79 -10.03 -1.91
C SER A 228 5.86 -11.21 -2.87
N MET A 229 4.76 -11.49 -3.56
CA MET A 229 4.62 -12.61 -4.49
C MET A 229 4.83 -12.15 -5.93
N LEU A 230 5.85 -12.68 -6.59
CA LEU A 230 6.06 -12.49 -8.02
C LEU A 230 5.13 -13.41 -8.81
N SER A 231 4.40 -12.88 -9.79
CA SER A 231 3.59 -13.69 -10.70
C SER A 231 4.45 -14.34 -11.79
N ASN A 232 3.89 -15.36 -12.44
CA ASN A 232 4.38 -15.78 -13.76
C ASN A 232 4.28 -14.61 -14.76
N ASN A 233 4.98 -14.75 -15.89
CA ASN A 233 4.81 -13.84 -17.00
C ASN A 233 3.36 -13.93 -17.55
N PHE A 234 2.82 -12.81 -18.02
CA PHE A 234 1.55 -12.79 -18.72
C PHE A 234 1.74 -13.43 -20.10
N ASP A 235 0.91 -14.42 -20.44
CA ASP A 235 0.94 -15.03 -21.77
C ASP A 235 0.49 -14.03 -22.85
N ASP A 236 -0.47 -13.16 -22.51
CA ASP A 236 -0.87 -12.00 -23.32
C ASP A 236 -0.85 -10.74 -22.44
N PRO A 237 0.23 -9.93 -22.48
CA PRO A 237 0.36 -8.68 -21.72
C PRO A 237 -0.56 -7.56 -22.25
N TYR A 238 -1.40 -7.85 -23.24
CA TYR A 238 -2.43 -6.97 -23.80
C TYR A 238 -3.87 -7.51 -23.60
N SER A 239 -4.07 -8.58 -22.82
CA SER A 239 -5.40 -9.09 -22.46
C SER A 239 -5.70 -8.81 -20.99
N LEU A 240 -6.80 -8.10 -20.73
CA LEU A 240 -7.25 -7.81 -19.37
C LEU A 240 -7.44 -9.09 -18.55
N SER A 241 -8.10 -10.09 -19.14
CA SER A 241 -8.41 -11.39 -18.53
C SER A 241 -7.15 -12.19 -18.25
N ASN A 242 -6.19 -12.23 -19.18
CA ASN A 242 -4.93 -12.96 -18.97
C ASN A 242 -4.15 -12.37 -17.80
N ILE A 243 -3.93 -11.05 -17.80
CA ILE A 243 -3.20 -10.37 -16.72
C ILE A 243 -3.89 -10.60 -15.37
N ALA A 244 -5.21 -10.39 -15.29
CA ALA A 244 -5.96 -10.53 -14.03
C ALA A 244 -5.92 -11.96 -13.48
N LYS A 245 -6.06 -12.98 -14.35
CA LYS A 245 -6.01 -14.39 -13.95
C LYS A 245 -4.61 -14.80 -13.49
N THR A 246 -3.56 -14.33 -14.17
CA THR A 246 -2.17 -14.60 -13.78
C THR A 246 -1.83 -13.98 -12.41
N ILE A 247 -2.29 -12.75 -12.14
CA ILE A 247 -2.20 -12.13 -10.81
C ILE A 247 -2.95 -12.98 -9.77
N ARG A 248 -4.18 -13.40 -10.07
CA ARG A 248 -4.97 -14.22 -9.15
C ARG A 248 -4.28 -15.56 -8.84
N GLN A 249 -3.71 -16.23 -9.83
CA GLN A 249 -3.03 -17.50 -9.63
C GLN A 249 -1.86 -17.38 -8.65
N SER A 250 -1.04 -16.32 -8.73
CA SER A 250 0.06 -16.11 -7.78
C SER A 250 -0.45 -15.87 -6.36
N ILE A 251 -1.56 -15.13 -6.20
CA ILE A 251 -2.21 -14.94 -4.89
C ILE A 251 -2.72 -16.26 -4.33
N ILE A 252 -3.36 -17.10 -5.15
CA ILE A 252 -3.86 -18.42 -4.72
C ILE A 252 -2.70 -19.32 -4.29
N GLN A 253 -1.59 -19.33 -5.04
CA GLN A 253 -0.41 -20.11 -4.69
C GLN A 253 0.14 -19.72 -3.32
N LEU A 254 0.25 -18.41 -3.02
CA LEU A 254 0.70 -17.95 -1.71
C LEU A 254 -0.26 -18.32 -0.55
N ARG A 255 -1.52 -18.62 -0.85
CA ARG A 255 -2.49 -19.10 0.15
C ARG A 255 -2.34 -20.60 0.47
N ASP A 256 -1.50 -21.34 -0.25
CA ASP A 256 -1.09 -22.68 0.17
C ASP A 256 -0.13 -22.58 1.37
N SER A 257 -0.51 -23.17 2.50
CA SER A 257 0.24 -23.02 3.74
C SER A 257 1.63 -23.65 3.66
N LYS A 258 1.82 -24.75 2.92
CA LYS A 258 3.12 -25.43 2.82
C LYS A 258 4.09 -24.61 1.99
N PHE A 259 3.61 -24.07 0.87
CA PHE A 259 4.38 -23.13 0.05
C PHE A 259 4.77 -21.89 0.85
N LEU A 260 3.80 -21.28 1.53
CA LEU A 260 4.03 -20.07 2.33
C LEU A 260 5.04 -20.31 3.46
N GLU A 261 4.95 -21.45 4.15
CA GLU A 261 5.86 -21.82 5.24
C GLU A 261 7.31 -21.85 4.78
N ALA A 262 7.60 -22.58 3.71
CA ALA A 262 8.95 -22.66 3.14
C ALA A 262 9.43 -21.30 2.62
N ALA A 263 8.54 -20.53 1.98
CA ALA A 263 8.88 -19.21 1.47
C ALA A 263 9.21 -18.21 2.60
N LEU A 264 8.49 -18.24 3.71
CA LEU A 264 8.78 -17.38 4.86
C LEU A 264 10.07 -17.76 5.58
N ALA A 265 10.39 -19.06 5.68
CA ALA A 265 11.66 -19.51 6.21
C ALA A 265 12.85 -19.01 5.36
N THR A 266 12.76 -19.13 4.04
CA THR A 266 13.77 -18.58 3.11
C THR A 266 13.90 -17.06 3.24
N LEU A 267 12.76 -16.36 3.33
CA LEU A 267 12.70 -14.92 3.52
C LEU A 267 13.40 -14.48 4.82
N ASP A 268 13.11 -15.14 5.94
CA ASP A 268 13.71 -14.85 7.25
C ASP A 268 15.25 -15.02 7.21
N GLY A 269 15.73 -16.12 6.60
CA GLY A 269 17.16 -16.35 6.39
C GLY A 269 17.84 -15.24 5.58
N LEU A 270 17.23 -14.81 4.47
CA LEU A 270 17.74 -13.69 3.67
C LEU A 270 17.74 -12.36 4.44
N MET A 271 16.67 -12.06 5.19
CA MET A 271 16.57 -10.85 5.99
C MET A 271 17.64 -10.79 7.08
N ARG A 272 17.87 -11.90 7.80
CA ARG A 272 18.97 -12.01 8.79
C ARG A 272 20.33 -11.77 8.14
N LYS A 273 20.55 -12.33 6.94
CA LYS A 273 21.78 -12.11 6.17
C LYS A 273 21.94 -10.65 5.75
N CYS A 274 20.87 -9.97 5.35
CA CYS A 274 20.89 -8.54 5.02
C CYS A 274 21.31 -7.72 6.25
N ILE A 275 20.65 -7.93 7.39
CA ILE A 275 20.94 -7.23 8.65
C ILE A 275 22.38 -7.46 9.10
N LYS A 276 22.83 -8.73 9.11
CA LYS A 276 24.21 -9.10 9.48
C LYS A 276 25.26 -8.39 8.64
N ASN A 277 24.95 -8.14 7.37
CA ASN A 277 25.85 -7.49 6.42
C ASN A 277 25.61 -5.97 6.30
N ASN A 278 24.77 -5.38 7.15
CA ASN A 278 24.38 -3.97 7.10
C ASN A 278 23.84 -3.53 5.73
N LYS A 279 22.97 -4.36 5.15
CA LYS A 279 22.34 -4.13 3.84
C LYS A 279 20.83 -3.99 3.97
N LEU A 280 20.25 -3.23 3.05
CA LEU A 280 18.82 -3.07 2.87
C LEU A 280 18.34 -3.79 1.60
N PRO A 281 17.05 -4.17 1.56
CA PRO A 281 16.44 -4.67 0.33
C PRO A 281 16.68 -3.70 -0.83
N ASP A 282 17.08 -4.22 -1.98
CA ASP A 282 17.24 -3.44 -3.20
C ASP A 282 15.88 -2.94 -3.69
N LEU A 283 15.70 -1.62 -3.70
CA LEU A 283 14.47 -0.95 -4.13
C LEU A 283 14.54 -0.48 -5.60
N GLN A 284 15.53 -0.94 -6.37
CA GLN A 284 15.61 -0.65 -7.80
C GLN A 284 14.38 -1.17 -8.54
N LEU A 285 13.96 -0.40 -9.55
CA LEU A 285 12.96 -0.86 -10.50
C LEU A 285 13.50 -2.08 -11.24
N VAL A 286 12.75 -3.16 -11.17
CA VAL A 286 13.04 -4.33 -11.99
C VAL A 286 12.31 -4.13 -13.33
N PRO A 287 13.03 -4.18 -14.46
CA PRO A 287 12.40 -4.10 -15.77
C PRO A 287 11.26 -5.11 -15.90
N ASN A 288 10.20 -4.70 -16.61
CA ASN A 288 9.01 -5.50 -16.89
C ASN A 288 8.19 -5.93 -15.65
N GLU A 289 8.47 -5.40 -14.46
CA GLU A 289 7.71 -5.67 -13.23
C GLU A 289 6.85 -4.48 -12.81
N PHE A 290 5.69 -4.77 -12.23
CA PHE A 290 4.82 -3.78 -11.62
C PHE A 290 4.48 -4.20 -10.19
N VAL A 291 4.80 -3.34 -9.22
CA VAL A 291 4.63 -3.65 -7.80
C VAL A 291 3.24 -3.22 -7.35
N VAL A 292 2.56 -4.05 -6.56
CA VAL A 292 1.20 -3.78 -6.08
C VAL A 292 1.17 -3.87 -4.57
N ASN A 293 0.86 -2.77 -3.90
CA ASN A 293 0.65 -2.69 -2.45
C ASN A 293 -0.74 -2.09 -2.16
N SER A 294 -1.75 -2.96 -2.14
CA SER A 294 -3.14 -2.56 -1.97
C SER A 294 -3.57 -2.53 -0.51
N ASN A 295 -4.21 -1.42 -0.14
CA ASN A 295 -4.92 -1.23 1.11
C ASN A 295 -6.45 -1.18 0.89
N PHE A 296 -6.94 -1.59 -0.29
CA PHE A 296 -8.35 -1.48 -0.68
C PHE A 296 -9.32 -2.21 0.26
N ARG A 297 -8.88 -3.32 0.87
CA ARG A 297 -9.67 -4.06 1.87
C ARG A 297 -9.77 -3.35 3.23
N HIS A 298 -8.91 -2.37 3.47
CA HIS A 298 -8.83 -1.63 4.71
C HIS A 298 -9.58 -0.30 4.53
N ASP A 299 -10.82 -0.24 4.98
CA ASP A 299 -11.60 1.00 4.96
C ASP A 299 -11.20 1.91 6.14
N TRP A 300 -10.03 2.54 6.03
CA TRP A 300 -9.46 3.40 7.08
C TRP A 300 -10.41 4.50 7.53
N ALA A 301 -11.07 5.17 6.58
CA ALA A 301 -12.00 6.26 6.85
C ALA A 301 -13.22 5.84 7.67
N SER A 302 -13.68 4.59 7.52
CA SER A 302 -14.79 4.06 8.33
C SER A 302 -14.34 3.41 9.64
N LEU A 303 -13.10 2.89 9.70
CA LEU A 303 -12.59 2.15 10.85
C LEU A 303 -11.90 3.05 11.88
N VAL A 304 -11.38 4.20 11.47
CA VAL A 304 -10.65 5.14 12.33
C VAL A 304 -11.41 6.47 12.34
N ASP A 305 -12.64 6.43 12.85
CA ASP A 305 -13.62 7.51 12.70
C ASP A 305 -13.88 8.37 13.94
N PHE A 306 -13.50 7.90 15.15
CA PHE A 306 -13.71 8.59 16.42
C PHE A 306 -15.16 9.10 16.63
N GLY A 307 -16.15 8.42 16.05
CA GLY A 307 -17.58 8.80 16.12
C GLY A 307 -18.05 9.70 14.95
N TYR A 308 -17.19 9.96 13.98
CA TYR A 308 -17.47 10.76 12.78
C TYR A 308 -17.55 9.88 11.52
N THR A 309 -18.27 8.76 11.60
CA THR A 309 -18.47 7.81 10.49
C THR A 309 -18.89 8.53 9.19
N ASP A 310 -18.29 8.11 8.07
CA ASP A 310 -18.46 8.72 6.72
C ASP A 310 -18.07 10.20 6.61
N LYS A 311 -17.37 10.75 7.61
CA LYS A 311 -16.84 12.14 7.59
C LYS A 311 -15.33 12.20 7.81
N CYS A 312 -14.71 11.06 8.16
CA CYS A 312 -13.27 10.95 8.29
C CYS A 312 -12.62 10.65 6.95
N ARG A 313 -11.46 11.26 6.71
CA ARG A 313 -10.67 11.09 5.50
C ARG A 313 -9.30 10.51 5.89
N LEU A 314 -8.81 9.56 5.11
CA LEU A 314 -7.45 9.03 5.25
C LEU A 314 -6.53 9.78 4.31
N TYR A 315 -5.36 10.15 4.81
CA TYR A 315 -4.26 10.65 4.00
C TYR A 315 -2.97 9.89 4.35
N THR A 316 -2.22 9.55 3.32
CA THR A 316 -0.88 8.94 3.44
C THR A 316 0.04 9.59 2.43
N ALA A 317 1.31 9.67 2.78
CA ALA A 317 2.34 10.09 1.84
C ALA A 317 2.88 8.91 1.02
N TRP A 318 3.60 9.27 -0.05
CA TRP A 318 4.54 8.45 -0.80
C TRP A 318 3.92 7.38 -1.71
N THR A 319 4.42 7.34 -2.93
CA THR A 319 4.35 6.17 -3.81
C THR A 319 5.59 6.16 -4.72
N GLY A 320 5.87 5.01 -5.33
CA GLY A 320 7.05 4.78 -6.17
C GLY A 320 6.72 4.70 -7.65
N ALA A 321 7.76 4.74 -8.47
CA ALA A 321 7.68 4.38 -9.88
C ALA A 321 7.17 2.93 -10.03
N SER A 322 6.16 2.72 -10.86
CA SER A 322 5.52 1.40 -11.06
C SER A 322 5.11 0.70 -9.76
N TYR A 323 4.76 1.47 -8.73
CA TYR A 323 4.36 0.98 -7.41
C TYR A 323 2.91 1.39 -7.14
N LEU A 324 1.98 0.49 -7.45
CA LEU A 324 0.56 0.74 -7.31
C LEU A 324 0.10 0.64 -5.86
N ARG A 325 -0.40 1.75 -5.33
CA ARG A 325 -1.18 1.79 -4.09
C ARG A 325 -2.65 1.91 -4.43
N VAL A 326 -3.50 1.21 -3.68
CA VAL A 326 -4.96 1.23 -3.85
C VAL A 326 -5.64 1.42 -2.51
N PHE A 327 -6.59 2.35 -2.44
CA PHE A 327 -7.36 2.69 -1.24
C PHE A 327 -8.85 2.78 -1.56
N ARG A 328 -9.70 2.70 -0.53
CA ARG A 328 -11.09 3.16 -0.66
C ARG A 328 -11.12 4.68 -0.83
N LEU A 329 -12.10 5.19 -1.56
CA LEU A 329 -12.28 6.64 -1.73
C LEU A 329 -12.51 7.32 -0.38
N ASN A 330 -11.99 8.53 -0.20
CA ASN A 330 -12.38 9.39 0.91
C ASN A 330 -13.84 9.88 0.74
N PRO A 331 -14.57 10.16 1.83
CA PRO A 331 -15.82 10.91 1.72
C PRO A 331 -15.55 12.31 1.18
N GLU A 332 -16.50 12.82 0.40
CA GLU A 332 -16.43 14.14 -0.22
C GLU A 332 -17.43 15.11 0.41
N LYS A 333 -17.12 16.40 0.28
CA LYS A 333 -17.93 17.49 0.83
C LYS A 333 -18.28 18.46 -0.29
N ASP A 334 -19.57 18.77 -0.42
CA ASP A 334 -20.09 19.83 -1.28
C ASP A 334 -20.56 20.99 -0.39
N GLY A 335 -19.76 22.06 -0.34
CA GLY A 335 -19.93 23.15 0.60
C GLY A 335 -19.91 22.67 2.06
N ASN A 336 -21.06 22.70 2.72
CA ASN A 336 -21.23 22.26 4.12
C ASN A 336 -21.83 20.85 4.27
N LYS A 337 -22.13 20.16 3.17
CA LYS A 337 -22.81 18.87 3.19
C LYS A 337 -21.85 17.76 2.77
N TRP A 338 -21.78 16.70 3.58
CA TRP A 338 -21.12 15.46 3.20
C TRP A 338 -21.95 14.71 2.17
N LEU A 339 -21.31 14.29 1.08
CA LEU A 339 -21.92 13.49 0.04
C LEU A 339 -21.95 12.01 0.46
N PRO A 340 -22.91 11.20 -0.03
CA PRO A 340 -22.86 9.76 0.13
C PRO A 340 -21.55 9.21 -0.43
N ARG A 341 -20.81 8.48 0.41
CA ARG A 341 -19.54 7.88 0.02
C ARG A 341 -19.77 6.65 -0.83
N ASP A 342 -19.14 6.60 -1.99
CA ASP A 342 -19.01 5.36 -2.77
C ASP A 342 -18.02 4.43 -2.06
N ARG A 343 -18.55 3.56 -1.20
CA ARG A 343 -17.76 2.61 -0.42
C ARG A 343 -17.16 1.50 -1.29
N ASP A 344 -17.66 1.31 -2.50
CA ASP A 344 -17.16 0.32 -3.44
C ASP A 344 -16.11 0.86 -4.40
N GLY A 345 -16.02 2.18 -4.52
CA GLY A 345 -14.99 2.87 -5.29
C GLY A 345 -13.58 2.76 -4.71
N ALA A 346 -12.60 3.00 -5.58
CA ALA A 346 -11.18 2.96 -5.27
C ALA A 346 -10.45 4.20 -5.75
N GLU A 347 -9.50 4.67 -4.94
CA GLU A 347 -8.40 5.50 -5.41
C GLU A 347 -7.19 4.62 -5.72
N VAL A 348 -6.51 4.92 -6.82
CA VAL A 348 -5.19 4.38 -7.12
C VAL A 348 -4.15 5.48 -7.19
N ALA A 349 -2.94 5.18 -6.72
CA ALA A 349 -1.80 6.07 -6.82
C ALA A 349 -0.51 5.33 -7.12
N PHE A 350 0.24 5.81 -8.11
CA PHE A 350 1.56 5.30 -8.49
C PHE A 350 2.32 6.38 -9.26
N ARG A 351 3.61 6.18 -9.54
CA ARG A 351 4.35 7.10 -10.41
C ARG A 351 4.70 6.48 -11.76
N VAL A 352 4.67 7.32 -12.79
CA VAL A 352 5.07 7.01 -14.18
C VAL A 352 6.09 8.02 -14.67
N GLU A 353 6.85 7.70 -15.70
CA GLU A 353 7.74 8.68 -16.34
C GLU A 353 6.93 9.92 -16.75
N LYS A 354 7.53 11.11 -16.55
CA LYS A 354 6.82 12.39 -16.69
C LYS A 354 6.16 12.57 -18.06
N ASP A 355 6.86 12.15 -19.11
CA ASP A 355 6.39 12.22 -20.50
C ASP A 355 5.24 11.25 -20.82
N LEU A 356 4.99 10.27 -19.94
CA LEU A 356 3.93 9.27 -20.10
C LEU A 356 2.67 9.60 -19.30
N LYS A 357 2.74 10.50 -18.31
CA LYS A 357 1.62 10.83 -17.41
C LYS A 357 0.35 11.24 -18.15
N GLU A 358 0.44 12.27 -18.99
CA GLU A 358 -0.72 12.76 -19.74
C GLU A 358 -1.27 11.72 -20.71
N LYS A 359 -0.39 10.94 -21.34
CA LYS A 359 -0.78 9.85 -22.24
C LYS A 359 -1.60 8.78 -21.51
N PHE A 360 -1.14 8.38 -20.34
CA PHE A 360 -1.83 7.41 -19.49
C PHE A 360 -3.19 7.95 -19.00
N ILE A 361 -3.22 9.16 -18.45
CA ILE A 361 -4.44 9.78 -17.93
C ILE A 361 -5.50 9.92 -19.04
N ASN A 362 -5.09 10.37 -20.24
CA ASN A 362 -6.02 10.53 -21.36
C ASN A 362 -6.58 9.18 -21.84
N ALA A 363 -5.76 8.13 -21.85
CA ALA A 363 -6.24 6.78 -22.16
C ALA A 363 -7.28 6.33 -21.12
N CYS A 364 -7.00 6.48 -19.82
CA CYS A 364 -7.95 6.10 -18.78
C CYS A 364 -9.27 6.89 -18.87
N LYS A 365 -9.20 8.21 -19.09
CA LYS A 365 -10.39 9.06 -19.25
C LYS A 365 -11.25 8.62 -20.43
N ARG A 366 -10.64 8.32 -21.58
CA ARG A 366 -11.37 7.82 -22.75
C ARG A 366 -12.07 6.50 -22.41
N ASP A 367 -11.34 5.54 -21.86
CA ASP A 367 -11.88 4.21 -21.57
C ASP A 367 -13.02 4.30 -20.52
N ILE A 368 -12.90 5.16 -19.50
CA ILE A 368 -13.97 5.43 -18.53
C ILE A 368 -15.21 6.04 -19.22
N ASN A 369 -15.03 7.06 -20.06
CA ASN A 369 -16.13 7.73 -20.76
C ASN A 369 -16.86 6.79 -21.73
N GLU A 370 -16.16 5.80 -22.27
CA GLU A 370 -16.69 4.78 -23.17
C GLU A 370 -17.18 3.53 -22.44
N ASN A 371 -17.22 3.56 -21.10
CA ASN A 371 -17.59 2.44 -20.23
C ASN A 371 -16.79 1.16 -20.55
N PHE A 372 -15.49 1.33 -20.74
CA PHE A 372 -14.51 0.29 -21.01
C PHE A 372 -14.80 -0.58 -22.25
N LYS A 373 -15.65 -0.12 -23.18
CA LYS A 373 -16.03 -0.87 -24.40
C LYS A 373 -14.84 -1.26 -25.28
N ASN A 374 -13.78 -0.45 -25.26
CA ASN A 374 -12.59 -0.65 -26.09
C ASN A 374 -11.45 -1.38 -25.35
N VAL A 375 -11.68 -1.81 -24.10
CA VAL A 375 -10.69 -2.58 -23.35
C VAL A 375 -10.65 -4.02 -23.87
N LYS A 376 -9.49 -4.44 -24.38
CA LYS A 376 -9.27 -5.80 -24.89
C LYS A 376 -9.41 -6.81 -23.75
N GLN A 377 -10.31 -7.78 -23.94
CA GLN A 377 -10.60 -8.84 -22.96
C GLN A 377 -9.47 -9.85 -22.87
#